data_AF-A0A973H3U9-F1
#
_entry.id   AF-A0A973H3U9-F1
#
_cell.length_a   1.000
_cell.length_b   1.000
_cell.length_c   1.000
_cell.angle_alpha   90.00
_cell.angle_beta   90.00
_cell.angle_gamma   90.00
#
_symmetry.space_group_name_H-M   'P 1'
#
loop_
_entity.id
_entity.type
_entity.pdbx_description
1 polymer ?
#
loop_
_entity_poly.entity_id
_entity_poly.type
_entity_poly.pdbx_seq_one_letter_code
_entity_poly.pdbx_strand_id
1 'polypeptide(L)'
;AAGEYVSVSTQRDSEKAALAVEKRELRERPEAELEELTGLLEERGLSRGVAREAAEQLTARDALRAHARVELGIDPDQLTNPWHAAWASFLAFTVGALLPLLAMVLPPAEWRLAVTVVSVLAALVLTGWSSARLGAADPGRAMLRNVAGGALAMGVTYAAGALLGAAGV
;
A
#
# COMPACT_ATOMS: atom_id res chain seq x y z
N ALA A 1 3.69 12.46 3.75
CA ALA A 1 3.35 13.16 2.49
C ALA A 1 4.51 13.13 1.49
N ALA A 2 5.63 13.82 1.75
CA ALA A 2 6.77 13.86 0.80
C ALA A 2 7.37 12.48 0.49
N GLY A 3 7.63 11.66 1.51
CA GLY A 3 8.13 10.29 1.30
C GLY A 3 7.17 9.42 0.48
N GLU A 4 5.87 9.51 0.78
CA GLU A 4 4.82 8.81 0.02
C GLU A 4 4.77 9.27 -1.44
N TYR A 5 4.80 10.59 -1.66
CA TYR A 5 4.83 11.16 -3.01
C TYR A 5 6.01 10.63 -3.82
N VAL A 6 7.21 10.63 -3.23
CA VAL A 6 8.43 10.15 -3.90
C VAL A 6 8.31 8.65 -4.19
N SER A 7 7.93 7.84 -3.21
CA SER A 7 7.77 6.39 -3.37
C SER A 7 6.79 6.04 -4.51
N VAL A 8 5.59 6.63 -4.48
CA VAL A 8 4.55 6.38 -5.49
C VAL A 8 4.89 7.00 -6.84
N SER A 9 5.63 8.11 -6.88
CA SER A 9 6.13 8.66 -8.15
C SER A 9 7.13 7.71 -8.80
N THR A 10 8.07 7.17 -8.03
CA THR A 10 9.02 6.16 -8.54
C THR A 10 8.30 4.92 -9.04
N GLN A 11 7.27 4.44 -8.31
CA GLN A 11 6.45 3.32 -8.77
C GLN A 11 5.77 3.64 -10.10
N ARG A 12 5.14 4.81 -10.21
CA ARG A 12 4.47 5.26 -11.45
C ARG A 12 5.44 5.37 -12.62
N ASP A 13 6.66 5.84 -12.38
CA ASP A 13 7.68 5.98 -13.42
C ASP A 13 8.15 4.60 -13.90
N SER A 14 8.30 3.63 -12.99
CA SER A 14 8.55 2.22 -13.34
C SER A 14 7.40 1.61 -14.16
N GLU A 15 6.14 1.85 -13.77
CA GLU A 15 4.95 1.39 -14.53
C GLU A 15 4.94 1.95 -15.95
N LYS A 16 5.22 3.25 -16.12
CA LYS A 16 5.30 3.90 -17.44
C LYS A 16 6.46 3.37 -18.27
N ALA A 17 7.62 3.12 -17.66
CA ALA A 17 8.78 2.57 -18.35
C ALA A 17 8.48 1.17 -18.89
N ALA A 18 7.86 0.31 -18.07
CA ALA A 18 7.44 -1.03 -18.49
C ALA A 18 6.43 -0.96 -19.65
N LEU A 19 5.38 -0.12 -19.55
CA LEU A 19 4.42 0.07 -20.64
C LEU A 19 5.06 0.62 -21.94
N ALA A 20 6.12 1.41 -21.84
CA ALA A 20 6.84 1.92 -23.00
C ALA A 20 7.69 0.83 -23.69
N VAL A 21 8.27 -0.08 -22.92
CA VAL A 21 8.97 -1.27 -23.41
C VAL A 21 7.98 -2.20 -24.12
N GLU A 22 6.88 -2.54 -23.46
CA GLU A 22 5.81 -3.38 -24.00
C GLU A 22 5.26 -2.84 -25.33
N LYS A 23 4.96 -1.53 -25.37
CA LYS A 23 4.50 -0.87 -26.60
C LYS A 23 5.53 -0.91 -27.73
N ARG A 24 6.82 -1.00 -27.43
CA ARG A 24 7.87 -1.17 -28.44
C ARG A 24 7.87 -2.62 -28.94
N GLU A 25 7.82 -3.59 -28.04
CA GLU A 25 7.84 -5.03 -28.37
C GLU A 25 6.63 -5.45 -29.20
N LEU A 26 5.43 -4.99 -28.84
CA LEU A 26 4.22 -5.18 -29.65
C LEU A 26 4.31 -4.64 -31.08
N ARG A 27 5.16 -3.62 -31.31
CA ARG A 27 5.39 -3.06 -32.66
C ARG A 27 6.49 -3.79 -33.41
N GLU A 28 7.54 -4.19 -32.71
CA GLU A 28 8.75 -4.77 -33.32
C GLU A 28 8.65 -6.29 -33.50
N ARG A 29 7.90 -6.99 -32.63
CA ARG A 29 7.86 -8.45 -32.54
C ARG A 29 6.44 -9.00 -32.28
N PRO A 30 5.40 -8.58 -33.01
CA PRO A 30 4.00 -8.92 -32.70
C PRO A 30 3.70 -10.43 -32.65
N GLU A 31 4.37 -11.24 -33.48
CA GLU A 31 4.20 -12.69 -33.46
C GLU A 31 4.80 -13.34 -32.20
N ALA A 32 5.92 -12.81 -31.70
CA ALA A 32 6.55 -13.29 -30.47
C ALA A 32 5.69 -12.91 -29.26
N GLU A 33 5.18 -11.67 -29.20
CA GLU A 33 4.29 -11.21 -28.14
C GLU A 33 3.02 -12.04 -28.06
N LEU A 34 2.43 -12.39 -29.21
CA LEU A 34 1.23 -13.22 -29.22
C LEU A 34 1.49 -14.66 -28.71
N GLU A 35 2.68 -15.22 -28.99
CA GLU A 35 3.09 -16.50 -28.42
C GLU A 35 3.38 -16.40 -26.92
N GLU A 36 3.96 -15.29 -26.47
CA GLU A 36 4.19 -14.99 -25.06
C GLU A 36 2.87 -14.89 -24.27
N LEU A 37 1.91 -14.11 -24.76
CA LEU A 37 0.58 -14.01 -24.15
C LEU A 37 -0.13 -15.36 -24.13
N THR A 38 0.05 -16.18 -25.16
CA THR A 38 -0.46 -17.56 -25.19
C THR A 38 0.15 -18.38 -24.05
N GLY A 39 1.48 -18.34 -23.88
CA GLY A 39 2.18 -19.03 -22.79
C GLY A 39 1.71 -18.57 -21.40
N LEU A 40 1.57 -17.27 -21.18
CA LEU A 40 1.09 -16.70 -19.91
C LEU A 40 -0.36 -17.11 -19.58
N LEU A 41 -1.18 -17.37 -20.60
CA LEU A 41 -2.54 -17.88 -20.45
C LEU A 41 -2.55 -19.40 -20.18
N GLU A 42 -1.63 -20.15 -20.75
CA GLU A 42 -1.41 -21.57 -20.41
C GLU A 42 -1.00 -21.75 -18.94
N GLU A 43 -0.09 -20.91 -18.45
CA GLU A 43 0.34 -20.92 -17.04
C GLU A 43 -0.83 -20.65 -16.07
N ARG A 44 -1.87 -19.96 -16.55
CA ARG A 44 -3.12 -19.73 -15.81
C ARG A 44 -4.11 -20.88 -15.88
N GLY A 45 -3.75 -21.98 -16.54
CA GLY A 45 -4.51 -23.23 -16.60
C GLY A 45 -5.32 -23.41 -17.88
N LEU A 46 -5.16 -22.56 -18.90
CA LEU A 46 -5.80 -22.77 -20.20
C LEU A 46 -5.03 -23.82 -21.00
N SER A 47 -5.74 -24.62 -21.79
CA SER A 47 -5.07 -25.47 -22.79
C SER A 47 -4.51 -24.59 -23.90
N ARG A 48 -3.40 -25.00 -24.54
CA ARG A 48 -2.74 -24.22 -25.60
C ARG A 48 -3.68 -23.69 -26.68
N GLY A 49 -4.62 -24.52 -27.15
CA GLY A 49 -5.60 -24.11 -28.16
C GLY A 49 -6.49 -22.96 -27.68
N VAL A 50 -7.01 -23.06 -26.45
CA VAL A 50 -7.87 -22.02 -25.86
C VAL A 50 -7.05 -20.77 -25.49
N ALA A 51 -5.85 -20.96 -24.96
CA ALA A 51 -4.94 -19.88 -24.62
C ALA A 51 -4.59 -19.05 -25.87
N ARG A 52 -4.30 -19.72 -26.98
CA ARG A 52 -3.98 -19.09 -28.26
C ARG A 52 -5.17 -18.31 -28.82
N GLU A 53 -6.35 -18.92 -28.82
CA GLU A 53 -7.58 -18.26 -29.27
C GLU A 53 -7.90 -17.03 -28.41
N ALA A 54 -7.77 -17.15 -27.09
CA ALA A 54 -7.97 -16.04 -26.16
C ALA A 54 -6.94 -14.93 -26.38
N ALA A 55 -5.65 -15.27 -26.56
CA ALA A 55 -4.59 -14.32 -26.86
C ALA A 55 -4.89 -13.52 -28.14
N GLU A 56 -5.31 -14.19 -29.21
CA GLU A 56 -5.68 -13.54 -30.47
C GLU A 56 -6.85 -12.56 -30.29
N GLN A 57 -7.91 -12.96 -29.57
CA GLN A 57 -9.06 -12.10 -29.31
C GLN A 57 -8.72 -10.91 -28.41
N LEU A 58 -7.90 -11.11 -27.37
CA LEU A 58 -7.44 -10.05 -26.49
C LEU A 58 -6.55 -9.05 -27.22
N THR A 59 -5.59 -9.55 -28.01
CA THR A 59 -4.69 -8.74 -28.84
C THR A 59 -5.44 -7.93 -29.88
N ALA A 60 -6.44 -8.52 -30.54
CA ALA A 60 -7.28 -7.83 -31.52
C ALA A 60 -8.10 -6.68 -30.90
N ARG A 61 -8.47 -6.80 -29.62
CA ARG A 61 -9.20 -5.75 -28.91
C ARG A 61 -8.27 -4.64 -28.41
N ASP A 62 -7.21 -5.00 -27.69
CA ASP A 62 -6.21 -4.09 -27.14
C ASP A 62 -4.99 -4.89 -26.65
N ALA A 63 -4.00 -5.05 -27.52
CA ALA A 63 -2.78 -5.80 -27.22
C ALA A 63 -2.01 -5.24 -26.01
N LEU A 64 -1.84 -3.92 -25.94
CA LEU A 64 -1.11 -3.29 -24.84
C LEU A 64 -1.82 -3.51 -23.51
N ARG A 65 -3.14 -3.38 -23.46
CA ARG A 65 -3.91 -3.67 -22.24
C ARG A 65 -3.87 -5.14 -21.88
N ALA A 66 -3.90 -6.05 -22.86
CA ALA A 66 -3.82 -7.49 -22.62
C ALA A 66 -2.50 -7.85 -21.94
N HIS A 67 -1.37 -7.46 -22.55
CA HIS A 67 -0.04 -7.70 -22.00
C HIS A 67 0.18 -6.97 -20.67
N ALA A 68 -0.19 -5.69 -20.56
CA ALA A 68 -0.04 -4.95 -19.31
C ALA A 68 -0.75 -5.64 -18.13
N ARG A 69 -1.94 -6.23 -18.35
CA ARG A 69 -2.69 -6.92 -17.28
C ARG A 69 -2.21 -8.34 -17.02
N VAL A 70 -1.88 -9.08 -18.08
CA VAL A 70 -1.57 -10.52 -18.00
C VAL A 70 -0.09 -10.74 -17.64
N GLU A 71 0.80 -9.91 -18.15
CA GLU A 71 2.24 -10.02 -17.92
C GLU A 71 2.68 -9.11 -16.76
N LEU A 72 2.38 -7.81 -16.85
CA LEU A 72 2.92 -6.82 -15.90
C LEU A 72 2.07 -6.67 -14.62
N GLY A 73 0.82 -7.13 -14.64
CA GLY A 73 -0.14 -6.88 -13.55
C GLY A 73 -0.53 -5.40 -13.39
N ILE A 74 -0.34 -4.60 -14.44
CA ILE A 74 -0.61 -3.15 -14.47
C ILE A 74 -1.92 -2.90 -15.22
N ASP A 75 -2.78 -2.05 -14.66
CA ASP A 75 -3.89 -1.48 -15.41
C ASP A 75 -3.45 -0.14 -16.05
N PRO A 76 -3.26 -0.07 -17.37
CA PRO A 76 -2.72 1.13 -18.02
C PRO A 76 -3.59 2.38 -17.84
N ASP A 77 -4.88 2.21 -17.53
CA ASP A 77 -5.81 3.32 -17.27
C ASP A 77 -5.84 3.76 -15.81
N GLN A 78 -5.27 2.97 -14.90
CA GLN A 78 -5.29 3.22 -13.46
C GLN A 78 -3.89 3.18 -12.85
N LEU A 79 -2.97 3.89 -13.50
CA LEU A 79 -1.64 4.10 -12.93
C LEU A 79 -1.72 4.75 -11.55
N THR A 80 -0.76 4.40 -10.71
CA THR A 80 -0.65 4.97 -9.37
C THR A 80 -0.62 6.50 -9.40
N ASN A 81 -1.35 7.14 -8.47
CA ASN A 81 -1.46 8.59 -8.38
C ASN A 81 -0.69 9.12 -7.15
N PRO A 82 0.51 9.70 -7.33
CA PRO A 82 1.35 10.14 -6.22
C PRO A 82 0.72 11.25 -5.38
N TRP A 83 -0.06 12.14 -6.00
CA TRP A 83 -0.71 13.24 -5.29
C TRP A 83 -1.83 12.73 -4.39
N HIS A 84 -2.63 11.79 -4.88
CA HIS A 84 -3.68 11.16 -4.07
C HIS A 84 -3.07 10.45 -2.85
N ALA A 85 -2.04 9.64 -3.06
CA ALA A 85 -1.36 8.93 -1.98
C ALA A 85 -0.75 9.90 -0.96
N ALA A 86 -0.06 10.94 -1.43
CA ALA A 86 0.57 11.93 -0.57
C ALA A 86 -0.43 12.68 0.33
N TRP A 87 -1.55 13.13 -0.24
CA TRP A 87 -2.60 13.84 0.51
C TRP A 87 -3.37 12.91 1.45
N ALA A 88 -3.69 11.68 1.02
CA ALA A 88 -4.33 10.69 1.88
C ALA A 88 -3.44 10.41 3.11
N SER A 89 -2.14 10.15 2.89
CA SER A 89 -1.20 9.90 3.98
C SER A 89 -0.97 11.12 4.86
N PHE A 90 -0.94 12.33 4.30
CA PHE A 90 -0.86 13.57 5.08
C PHE A 90 -2.04 13.69 6.05
N LEU A 91 -3.26 13.63 5.52
CA LEU A 91 -4.48 13.79 6.32
C LEU A 91 -4.63 12.68 7.36
N ALA A 92 -4.38 11.43 6.98
CA ALA A 92 -4.44 10.31 7.91
C ALA A 92 -3.45 10.45 9.06
N PHE A 93 -2.20 10.86 8.76
CA PHE A 93 -1.19 11.10 9.80
C PHE A 93 -1.57 12.28 10.69
N THR A 94 -1.98 13.41 10.12
CA THR A 94 -2.39 14.59 10.89
C THR A 94 -3.54 14.27 11.83
N VAL A 95 -4.61 13.65 11.32
CA VAL A 95 -5.77 13.27 12.16
C VAL A 95 -5.38 12.24 13.22
N GLY A 96 -4.57 11.25 12.86
CA GLY A 96 -4.08 10.24 13.80
C GLY A 96 -3.21 10.82 14.92
N ALA A 97 -2.39 11.84 14.62
CA ALA A 97 -1.51 12.49 15.58
C ALA A 97 -2.22 13.51 16.49
N LEU A 98 -3.34 14.08 16.04
CA LEU A 98 -4.12 15.03 16.85
C LEU A 98 -4.66 14.39 18.13
N LEU A 99 -5.08 13.13 18.08
CA LEU A 99 -5.62 12.43 19.24
C LEU A 99 -4.62 12.36 20.41
N PRO A 100 -3.41 11.77 20.26
CA PRO A 100 -2.43 11.74 21.36
C PRO A 100 -1.97 13.14 21.77
N LEU A 101 -1.86 14.09 20.84
CA LEU A 101 -1.47 15.46 21.16
C LEU A 101 -2.49 16.11 22.11
N LEU A 102 -3.78 16.02 21.79
CA LEU A 102 -4.85 16.56 22.63
C LEU A 102 -4.94 15.81 23.97
N ALA A 103 -4.76 14.49 23.95
CA ALA A 103 -4.73 13.65 25.15
C ALA A 103 -3.57 13.99 26.10
N MET A 104 -2.47 14.55 25.57
CA MET A 104 -1.33 15.00 26.37
C MET A 104 -1.49 16.43 26.88
N VAL A 105 -2.14 17.32 26.12
CA VAL A 105 -2.21 18.76 26.45
C VAL A 105 -3.39 19.09 27.38
N LEU A 106 -4.56 18.51 27.14
CA LEU A 106 -5.81 18.92 27.80
C LEU A 106 -5.97 18.41 29.25
N PRO A 107 -5.61 17.15 29.59
CA PRO A 107 -5.82 16.65 30.94
C PRO A 107 -4.90 17.28 32.00
N PRO A 108 -5.31 17.23 33.30
CA PRO A 108 -4.43 17.58 34.42
C PRO A 108 -3.14 16.75 34.40
N ALA A 109 -2.04 17.33 34.90
CA ALA A 109 -0.69 16.77 34.77
C ALA A 109 -0.58 15.30 35.22
N GLU A 110 -1.26 14.95 36.31
CA GLU A 110 -1.30 13.60 36.89
C GLU A 110 -1.97 12.55 35.97
N TRP A 111 -2.86 12.97 35.06
CA TRP A 111 -3.62 12.07 34.18
C TRP A 111 -3.10 12.02 32.74
N ARG A 112 -2.25 12.96 32.31
CA ARG A 112 -1.82 13.11 30.91
C ARG A 112 -1.27 11.82 30.30
N LEU A 113 -0.39 11.13 31.02
CA LEU A 113 0.23 9.89 30.53
C LEU A 113 -0.82 8.78 30.36
N ALA A 114 -1.64 8.54 31.39
CA ALA A 114 -2.67 7.51 31.36
C ALA A 114 -3.70 7.76 30.24
N VAL A 115 -4.19 9.00 30.12
CA VAL A 115 -5.15 9.39 29.08
C VAL A 115 -4.54 9.24 27.68
N THR A 116 -3.28 9.65 27.49
CA THR A 116 -2.58 9.49 26.21
C THR A 116 -2.46 8.02 25.82
N VAL A 117 -1.95 7.17 26.72
CA VAL A 117 -1.77 5.74 26.44
C VAL A 117 -3.11 5.06 26.11
N VAL A 118 -4.14 5.27 26.94
CA VAL A 118 -5.46 4.66 26.72
C VAL A 118 -6.08 5.15 25.40
N SER A 119 -5.99 6.45 25.09
CA SER A 119 -6.53 7.00 23.85
C SER A 119 -5.85 6.41 22.60
N VAL A 120 -4.52 6.26 22.62
CA VAL A 120 -3.76 5.67 21.52
C VAL A 120 -4.10 4.19 21.37
N LEU A 121 -4.16 3.43 22.46
CA LEU A 121 -4.53 2.00 22.41
C LEU A 121 -5.94 1.82 21.84
N ALA A 122 -6.90 2.66 22.26
CA ALA A 122 -8.25 2.65 21.70
C ALA A 122 -8.25 2.95 20.19
N ALA A 123 -7.48 3.97 19.76
CA ALA A 123 -7.35 4.29 18.34
C ALA A 123 -6.67 3.16 17.53
N LEU A 124 -5.67 2.49 18.09
CA LEU A 124 -5.01 1.34 17.46
C LEU A 124 -5.95 0.14 17.32
N VAL A 125 -6.81 -0.10 18.32
CA VAL A 125 -7.89 -1.09 18.23
C VAL A 125 -8.85 -0.73 17.08
N LEU A 126 -9.34 0.50 17.06
CA LEU A 126 -10.32 0.96 16.05
C LEU A 126 -9.75 0.93 14.63
N THR A 127 -8.51 1.40 14.44
CA THR A 127 -7.84 1.40 13.15
C THR A 127 -7.44 -0.01 12.71
N GLY A 128 -7.01 -0.86 13.63
CA GLY A 128 -6.72 -2.28 13.37
C GLY A 128 -7.97 -3.04 12.93
N TRP A 129 -9.10 -2.84 13.61
CA TRP A 129 -10.38 -3.43 13.23
C TRP A 129 -10.89 -2.90 11.87
N SER A 130 -10.84 -1.59 11.66
CA SER A 130 -11.34 -0.96 10.43
C SER A 130 -10.54 -1.38 9.21
N SER A 131 -9.21 -1.39 9.31
CA SER A 131 -8.32 -1.83 8.23
C SER A 131 -8.51 -3.30 7.88
N ALA A 132 -8.73 -4.18 8.87
CA ALA A 132 -9.03 -5.58 8.63
C ALA A 132 -10.35 -5.78 7.88
N ARG A 133 -11.40 -5.04 8.27
CA ARG A 133 -12.70 -5.12 7.63
C ARG A 133 -12.65 -4.63 6.18
N LEU A 134 -11.94 -3.54 5.92
CA LEU A 134 -11.75 -3.01 4.56
C LEU A 134 -10.88 -3.94 3.70
N GLY A 135 -9.90 -4.61 4.30
CA GLY A 135 -9.02 -5.57 3.62
C GLY A 135 -9.52 -7.01 3.59
N ALA A 136 -10.77 -7.28 3.98
CA ALA A 136 -11.34 -8.62 4.11
C ALA A 136 -10.44 -9.63 4.87
N ALA A 137 -9.71 -9.15 5.88
CA ALA A 137 -8.77 -9.91 6.69
C ALA A 137 -9.35 -10.21 8.09
N ASP A 138 -8.72 -11.14 8.81
CA ASP A 138 -9.08 -11.48 10.20
C ASP A 138 -8.87 -10.26 11.13
N PRO A 139 -9.93 -9.74 11.79
CA PRO A 139 -9.82 -8.55 12.64
C PRO A 139 -8.98 -8.77 13.89
N GLY A 140 -9.03 -9.96 14.49
CA GLY A 140 -8.31 -10.27 15.72
C GLY A 140 -6.79 -10.18 15.51
N ARG A 141 -6.30 -10.79 14.42
CA ARG A 141 -4.87 -10.74 14.07
C ARG A 141 -4.39 -9.33 13.75
N ALA A 142 -5.19 -8.56 13.00
CA ALA A 142 -4.85 -7.20 12.62
C ALA A 142 -4.81 -6.26 13.83
N MET A 143 -5.81 -6.33 14.71
CA MET A 143 -5.85 -5.57 15.95
C MET A 143 -4.68 -5.90 16.86
N LEU A 144 -4.40 -7.20 17.08
CA LEU A 144 -3.29 -7.63 17.93
C LEU A 144 -1.96 -7.09 17.41
N ARG A 145 -1.69 -7.24 16.11
CA ARG A 145 -0.47 -6.70 15.48
C ARG A 145 -0.35 -5.18 15.65
N ASN A 146 -1.44 -4.46 15.43
CA ASN A 146 -1.45 -3.00 15.50
C ASN A 146 -1.24 -2.49 16.94
N VAL A 147 -1.98 -3.05 17.89
CA VAL A 147 -1.88 -2.71 19.32
C VAL A 147 -0.52 -3.11 19.88
N ALA A 148 -0.03 -4.32 19.59
CA ALA A 148 1.28 -4.76 20.10
C ALA A 148 2.43 -3.92 19.53
N GLY A 149 2.41 -3.64 18.22
CA GLY A 149 3.42 -2.78 17.58
C GLY A 149 3.40 -1.36 18.14
N GLY A 150 2.21 -0.77 18.28
CA GLY A 150 2.07 0.58 18.85
C GLY A 150 2.44 0.64 20.34
N ALA A 151 2.04 -0.34 21.14
CA ALA A 151 2.41 -0.42 22.56
C ALA A 151 3.93 -0.57 22.75
N LEU A 152 4.59 -1.40 21.93
CA LEU A 152 6.04 -1.54 21.93
C LEU A 152 6.74 -0.23 21.57
N ALA A 153 6.30 0.45 20.51
CA ALA A 153 6.87 1.73 20.09
C ALA A 153 6.70 2.81 21.18
N MET A 154 5.53 2.90 21.80
CA MET A 154 5.29 3.79 22.94
C MET A 154 6.21 3.45 24.13
N GLY A 155 6.37 2.17 24.45
CA GLY A 155 7.25 1.73 25.53
C GLY A 155 8.72 2.09 25.28
N VAL A 156 9.21 1.86 24.06
CA VAL A 156 10.59 2.20 23.66
C VAL A 156 10.83 3.71 23.71
N THR A 157 9.91 4.51 23.15
CA THR A 157 10.04 5.98 23.15
C THR A 157 9.96 6.58 24.56
N TYR A 158 9.08 6.05 25.41
CA TYR A 158 9.01 6.43 26.82
C TYR A 158 10.29 6.09 27.57
N ALA A 159 10.82 4.86 27.39
CA ALA A 159 12.06 4.44 28.03
C ALA A 159 13.24 5.31 27.61
N ALA A 160 13.36 5.63 26.32
CA ALA A 160 14.39 6.52 25.82
C ALA A 160 14.28 7.92 26.45
N GLY A 161 13.07 8.48 26.51
CA GLY A 161 12.82 9.78 27.14
C GLY A 161 13.14 9.79 28.65
N ALA A 162 12.76 8.73 29.37
CA ALA A 162 13.04 8.58 30.79
C ALA A 162 14.55 8.47 31.08
N LEU A 163 15.29 7.74 30.24
CA LEU A 163 16.75 7.62 30.36
C LEU A 163 17.46 8.95 30.10
N LEU A 164 17.03 9.71 29.09
CA LEU A 164 17.59 11.04 28.80
C LEU A 164 17.28 12.04 29.93
N GLY A 165 16.04 12.06 30.41
CA GLY A 165 15.66 12.90 31.55
C GLY A 165 16.39 12.54 32.85
N ALA A 166 16.65 11.25 33.08
CA ALA A 166 17.46 10.78 34.21
C ALA A 166 18.95 11.18 34.08
N ALA A 167 19.45 11.35 32.84
CA ALA A 167 20.80 11.85 32.56
C ALA A 167 20.92 13.39 32.67
N GLY A 168 19.81 14.10 32.91
CA GLY A 168 19.79 15.56 33.09
C GLY A 168 19.93 16.37 31.80
N VAL A 169 19.66 15.75 30.64
CA VAL A 169 19.57 16.42 29.32
C VAL A 169 18.12 16.67 28.97
#